data_AF-A0A1F5KI90-F1
#
_entry.id   AF-A0A1F5KI90-F1
#
_cell.length_a   1.000
_cell.length_b   1.000
_cell.length_c   1.000
_cell.angle_alpha   90.00
_cell.angle_beta   90.00
_cell.angle_gamma   90.00
#
_symmetry.space_group_name_H-M   'P 1'
#
loop_
_entity.id
_entity.type
_entity.pdbx_description
1 polymer ?
#
loop_
_entity_poly.entity_id
_entity_poly.type
_entity_poly.pdbx_seq_one_letter_code
_entity_poly.pdbx_strand_id
1 'polypeptide(L)'
;MNSKALLVLRLGLAFVFLYASISSFLFPENWIWFIPDWMQKIIPAEPMLMAHASFELALGIWLISGKKLFYAALVAALDLLAIMLPNIGIFDTVFRDVGLLASAVALALLSRPQSNEQ
;
A
#
# COMPACT_ATOMS: atom_id res chain seq x y z
N MET A 1 -20.55 -11.83 8.01
CA MET A 1 -19.73 -11.22 6.95
C MET A 1 -19.16 -12.33 6.06
N ASN A 2 -19.13 -12.18 4.74
CA ASN A 2 -18.67 -13.25 3.85
C ASN A 2 -17.13 -13.35 3.89
N SER A 3 -16.61 -14.30 4.66
CA SER A 3 -15.17 -14.50 4.88
C SER A 3 -14.38 -14.70 3.59
N LYS A 4 -15.02 -15.24 2.53
CA LYS A 4 -14.36 -15.47 1.23
C LYS A 4 -14.15 -14.15 0.47
N ALA A 5 -15.15 -13.26 0.47
CA ALA A 5 -15.03 -11.95 -0.18
C ALA A 5 -13.91 -11.10 0.47
N LEU A 6 -13.84 -11.12 1.80
CA LEU A 6 -12.80 -10.42 2.55
C LEU A 6 -11.41 -11.02 2.28
N LEU A 7 -11.32 -12.35 2.16
CA LEU A 7 -10.08 -13.01 1.77
C LEU A 7 -9.63 -12.57 0.37
N VAL A 8 -10.53 -12.54 -0.62
CA VAL A 8 -10.20 -12.08 -1.98
C VAL A 8 -9.74 -10.63 -1.99
N LEU A 9 -10.47 -9.73 -1.32
CA LEU A 9 -10.10 -8.31 -1.20
C LEU A 9 -8.70 -8.15 -0.57
N ARG A 10 -8.46 -8.88 0.51
CA ARG A 10 -7.19 -8.87 1.24
C ARG A 10 -6.02 -9.39 0.40
N LEU A 11 -6.20 -10.52 -0.28
CA LEU A 11 -5.15 -11.12 -1.10
C LEU A 11 -4.85 -10.28 -2.35
N GLY A 12 -5.88 -9.70 -2.98
CA GLY A 12 -5.68 -8.78 -4.10
C GLY A 12 -4.88 -7.55 -3.69
N LEU A 13 -5.22 -6.93 -2.55
CA LEU A 13 -4.48 -5.78 -2.03
C LEU A 13 -3.04 -6.16 -1.65
N ALA A 14 -2.85 -7.28 -0.96
CA ALA A 14 -1.52 -7.74 -0.59
C ALA A 14 -0.63 -8.04 -1.81
N PHE A 15 -1.21 -8.64 -2.86
CA PHE A 15 -0.50 -8.92 -4.10
C PHE A 15 0.11 -7.65 -4.71
N VAL A 16 -0.63 -6.53 -4.71
CA VAL A 16 -0.13 -5.27 -5.28
C VAL A 16 1.10 -4.76 -4.52
N PHE A 17 1.06 -4.70 -3.19
CA PHE A 17 2.22 -4.27 -2.39
C PHE A 17 3.42 -5.21 -2.56
N LEU A 18 3.18 -6.52 -2.59
CA LEU A 18 4.25 -7.50 -2.83
C LEU A 18 4.87 -7.34 -4.21
N TYR A 19 4.03 -7.13 -5.24
CA TYR A 19 4.51 -6.92 -6.60
C TYR A 19 5.33 -5.63 -6.71
N ALA A 20 4.80 -4.50 -6.22
CA ALA A 20 5.48 -3.20 -6.25
C ALA A 20 6.83 -3.27 -5.53
N SER A 21 6.84 -3.86 -4.34
CA SER A 21 8.05 -4.10 -3.55
C SER A 21 9.09 -4.96 -4.29
N ILE A 22 8.71 -6.17 -4.74
CA ILE A 22 9.64 -7.08 -5.42
C ILE A 22 10.15 -6.44 -6.71
N SER A 23 9.27 -5.78 -7.47
CA SER A 23 9.64 -5.08 -8.70
C SER A 23 10.59 -3.91 -8.43
N SER A 24 10.43 -3.18 -7.31
CA SER A 24 11.31 -2.09 -6.91
C SER A 24 12.72 -2.58 -6.56
N PHE A 25 12.86 -3.77 -5.99
CA PHE A 25 14.17 -4.38 -5.75
C PHE A 25 14.84 -4.91 -7.02
N LEU A 26 14.06 -5.44 -7.97
CA LEU A 26 14.59 -6.06 -9.18
C LEU A 26 14.87 -5.05 -10.30
N PHE A 27 14.04 -4.02 -10.42
CA PHE A 27 14.03 -3.04 -11.51
C PHE A 27 13.80 -1.61 -10.97
N PRO A 28 14.68 -1.10 -10.09
CA PRO A 28 14.50 0.18 -9.39
C PRO A 28 14.29 1.38 -10.34
N GLU A 29 14.84 1.33 -11.54
CA GLU A 29 14.70 2.36 -12.59
C GLU A 29 13.25 2.62 -13.01
N ASN A 30 12.37 1.62 -12.86
CA ASN A 30 10.95 1.74 -13.17
C ASN A 30 10.16 2.48 -12.08
N TRP A 31 10.73 2.58 -10.87
CA TRP A 31 10.01 3.04 -9.68
C TRP A 31 10.61 4.29 -9.04
N ILE A 32 11.91 4.55 -9.27
CA ILE A 32 12.64 5.65 -8.63
C ILE A 32 12.01 7.03 -8.88
N TRP A 33 11.32 7.21 -10.01
CA TRP A 33 10.64 8.45 -10.39
C TRP A 33 9.38 8.75 -9.56
N PHE A 34 8.84 7.79 -8.81
CA PHE A 34 7.73 8.03 -7.88
C PHE A 34 8.19 8.70 -6.57
N ILE A 35 9.51 8.74 -6.30
CA ILE A 35 10.07 9.43 -5.15
C ILE A 35 10.01 10.95 -5.39
N PRO A 36 9.27 11.72 -4.58
CA PRO A 36 9.12 13.14 -4.81
C PRO A 36 10.45 13.91 -4.74
N ASP A 37 10.66 14.85 -5.67
CA ASP A 37 11.89 15.65 -5.76
C ASP A 37 12.29 16.35 -4.46
N TRP A 38 11.31 16.76 -3.65
CA TRP A 38 11.57 17.43 -2.38
C TRP A 38 12.19 16.49 -1.33
N MET A 39 11.87 15.18 -1.39
CA MET A 39 12.48 14.18 -0.51
C MET A 39 13.92 13.88 -0.92
N GLN A 40 14.18 13.89 -2.24
CA GLN A 40 15.51 13.62 -2.80
C GLN A 40 16.57 14.65 -2.36
N LYS A 41 16.14 15.84 -1.93
CA LYS A 41 17.02 16.88 -1.34
C LYS A 41 17.52 16.54 0.06
N ILE A 42 16.90 15.56 0.73
CA ILE A 42 17.23 15.14 2.10
C ILE A 42 17.98 13.80 2.07
N ILE A 43 17.45 12.82 1.33
CA ILE A 43 18.03 11.48 1.18
C ILE A 43 18.00 11.14 -0.32
N PRO A 44 19.07 10.56 -0.90
CA PRO A 44 19.04 10.11 -2.29
C PRO A 44 17.86 9.15 -2.58
N ALA A 45 17.34 9.20 -3.80
CA ALA A 45 16.11 8.49 -4.18
C ALA A 45 16.23 6.96 -4.03
N GLU A 46 17.38 6.37 -4.35
CA GLU A 46 17.58 4.92 -4.36
C GLU A 46 17.47 4.28 -2.95
N PRO A 47 18.19 4.77 -1.90
CA PRO A 47 17.96 4.31 -0.53
C PRO A 47 16.53 4.51 -0.04
N MET A 48 15.86 5.60 -0.44
CA MET A 48 14.46 5.85 -0.10
C MET A 48 13.54 4.82 -0.74
N LEU A 49 13.75 4.52 -2.03
CA LEU A 49 13.02 3.48 -2.75
C LEU A 49 13.22 2.12 -2.10
N MET A 50 14.46 1.75 -1.74
CA MET A 50 14.75 0.47 -1.07
C MET A 50 14.09 0.37 0.32
N ALA A 51 14.06 1.48 1.06
CA ALA A 51 13.38 1.55 2.36
C ALA A 51 11.86 1.40 2.20
N HIS A 52 11.27 2.11 1.24
CA HIS A 52 9.84 2.01 0.93
C HIS A 52 9.45 0.61 0.43
N ALA A 53 10.24 0.04 -0.49
CA ALA A 53 10.04 -1.34 -0.96
C ALA A 53 10.11 -2.36 0.18
N SER A 54 11.02 -2.18 1.15
CA SER A 54 11.11 -3.04 2.34
C SER A 54 9.86 -2.92 3.22
N PHE A 55 9.34 -1.70 3.36
CA PHE A 55 8.11 -1.43 4.08
C PHE A 55 6.90 -2.07 3.38
N GLU A 56 6.76 -1.91 2.06
CA GLU A 56 5.68 -2.52 1.27
C GLU A 56 5.73 -4.06 1.32
N LEU A 57 6.93 -4.65 1.32
CA LEU A 57 7.10 -6.10 1.50
C LEU A 57 6.50 -6.56 2.83
N ALA A 58 6.88 -5.88 3.91
CA ALA A 58 6.40 -6.18 5.25
C ALA A 58 4.88 -5.98 5.34
N LEU A 59 4.36 -4.92 4.73
CA LEU A 59 2.93 -4.61 4.69
C LEU A 59 2.13 -5.67 3.92
N GLY A 60 2.62 -6.11 2.76
CA GLY A 60 2.01 -7.19 1.98
C GLY A 60 1.95 -8.51 2.76
N ILE A 61 3.04 -8.89 3.43
CA ILE A 61 3.09 -10.05 4.33
C ILE A 61 2.11 -9.88 5.51
N TRP A 62 2.04 -8.68 6.09
CA TRP A 62 1.12 -8.38 7.19
C TRP A 62 -0.34 -8.53 6.76
N LEU A 63 -0.72 -8.02 5.58
CA LEU A 63 -2.04 -8.20 5.00
C LEU A 63 -2.37 -9.69 4.78
N ILE A 64 -1.45 -10.49 4.23
CA ILE A 64 -1.66 -11.94 4.06
C ILE A 64 -1.92 -12.63 5.41
N SER A 65 -1.16 -12.27 6.44
CA SER A 65 -1.28 -12.89 7.76
C SER A 65 -2.66 -12.71 8.38
N GLY A 66 -3.38 -11.63 8.03
CA GLY A 66 -4.67 -11.28 8.61
C GLY A 66 -4.61 -10.84 10.08
N LYS A 67 -3.43 -10.79 10.70
CA LYS A 67 -3.27 -10.35 12.09
C LYS A 67 -3.54 -8.86 12.17
N LYS A 68 -4.42 -8.43 13.09
CA LYS A 68 -4.71 -7.00 13.31
C LYS A 68 -5.09 -6.28 12.00
N LEU A 69 -5.91 -6.95 11.17
CA LEU A 69 -6.20 -6.57 9.79
C LEU A 69 -6.68 -5.12 9.61
N PHE A 70 -7.46 -4.61 10.56
CA PHE A 70 -7.88 -3.20 10.58
C PHE A 70 -6.69 -2.24 10.43
N TYR A 71 -5.65 -2.46 11.23
CA TYR A 71 -4.47 -1.60 11.23
C TYR A 71 -3.62 -1.80 9.98
N ALA A 72 -3.45 -3.03 9.52
CA ALA A 72 -2.76 -3.31 8.27
C ALA A 72 -3.43 -2.61 7.07
N ALA A 73 -4.77 -2.64 7.03
CA ALA A 73 -5.55 -1.99 5.98
C ALA A 73 -5.51 -0.45 6.06
N LEU A 74 -5.47 0.12 7.27
CA LEU A 74 -5.26 1.56 7.44
C LEU A 74 -3.88 2.00 6.97
N VAL A 75 -2.83 1.25 7.34
CA VAL A 75 -1.46 1.53 6.90
C VAL A 75 -1.37 1.46 5.37
N ALA A 76 -2.00 0.45 4.75
CA ALA A 76 -2.12 0.35 3.29
C ALA A 76 -2.83 1.55 2.65
N ALA A 77 -3.94 2.02 3.24
CA ALA A 77 -4.65 3.19 2.73
C ALA A 77 -3.79 4.46 2.82
N LEU A 78 -3.06 4.63 3.93
CA LEU A 78 -2.17 5.78 4.12
C LEU A 78 -0.98 5.75 3.15
N ASP A 79 -0.41 4.58 2.92
CA ASP A 79 0.70 4.41 1.97
C ASP A 79 0.26 4.72 0.53
N LEU A 80 -0.89 4.19 0.11
CA LEU A 80 -1.46 4.51 -1.21
C LEU A 80 -1.76 6.01 -1.38
N LEU A 81 -2.23 6.68 -0.32
CA LEU A 81 -2.38 8.14 -0.31
C LEU A 81 -1.04 8.85 -0.43
N ALA A 82 -0.02 8.37 0.28
CA ALA A 82 1.32 8.94 0.25
C ALA A 82 2.01 8.79 -1.12
N ILE A 83 1.71 7.72 -1.86
CA ILE A 83 2.16 7.51 -3.24
C ILE A 83 1.35 8.40 -4.19
N MET A 84 0.01 8.37 -4.09
CA MET A 84 -0.88 9.01 -5.07
C MET A 84 -0.83 10.54 -5.03
N LEU A 85 -0.82 11.17 -3.84
CA LEU A 85 -0.96 12.62 -3.72
C LEU A 85 0.23 13.40 -4.33
N PRO A 86 1.50 13.05 -4.05
CA PRO A 86 2.64 13.72 -4.68
C PRO A 86 2.74 13.47 -6.19
N ASN A 87 2.21 12.33 -6.65
CA ASN A 87 2.30 11.88 -8.04
C ASN A 87 1.04 12.21 -8.88
N ILE A 88 0.18 13.11 -8.41
CA ILE A 88 -1.06 13.46 -9.13
C ILE A 88 -0.82 14.09 -10.51
N GLY A 89 0.37 14.64 -10.74
CA GLY A 89 0.79 15.16 -12.06
C GLY A 89 0.92 14.09 -13.15
N ILE A 90 1.08 12.81 -12.76
CA ILE A 90 1.12 11.65 -13.67
C ILE A 90 -0.13 10.78 -13.51
N PHE A 91 -1.31 11.43 -13.52
CA PHE A 91 -2.60 10.79 -13.20
C PHE A 91 -2.90 9.55 -14.04
N ASP A 92 -2.50 9.52 -15.32
CA ASP A 92 -2.67 8.36 -16.20
C ASP A 92 -1.97 7.08 -15.70
N THR A 93 -1.02 7.22 -14.77
CA THR A 93 -0.35 6.11 -14.10
C THR A 93 -0.98 5.82 -12.73
N VAL A 94 -1.28 6.86 -11.94
CA VAL A 94 -1.77 6.70 -10.54
C VAL A 94 -3.29 6.58 -10.41
N PHE A 95 -4.08 6.71 -11.48
CA PHE A 95 -5.56 6.62 -11.40
C PHE A 95 -6.04 5.28 -10.79
N ARG A 96 -5.30 4.19 -11.06
CA ARG A 96 -5.60 2.85 -10.51
C ARG A 96 -5.50 2.81 -8.98
N ASP A 97 -4.66 3.68 -8.41
CA ASP A 97 -4.41 3.74 -6.97
C ASP A 97 -5.63 4.27 -6.22
N VAL A 98 -6.54 5.01 -6.89
CA VAL A 98 -7.85 5.38 -6.34
C VAL A 98 -8.68 4.13 -6.00
N GLY A 99 -8.68 3.14 -6.90
CA GLY A 99 -9.38 1.87 -6.68
C GLY A 99 -8.74 1.02 -5.58
N LEU A 100 -7.40 1.03 -5.51
CA LEU A 100 -6.66 0.34 -4.45
C LEU A 100 -6.88 1.00 -3.10
N LEU A 101 -6.89 2.33 -3.05
CA LEU A 101 -7.16 3.11 -1.85
C LEU A 101 -8.57 2.82 -1.34
N ALA A 102 -9.57 2.86 -2.22
CA ALA A 102 -10.95 2.50 -1.86
C ALA A 102 -11.03 1.05 -1.34
N SER A 103 -10.29 0.13 -1.95
CA SER A 103 -10.19 -1.28 -1.51
C SER A 103 -9.57 -1.41 -0.12
N ALA A 104 -8.49 -0.67 0.17
CA ALA A 104 -7.85 -0.63 1.48
C ALA A 104 -8.76 -0.03 2.56
N VAL A 105 -9.45 1.07 2.25
CA VAL A 105 -10.44 1.68 3.15
C VAL A 105 -11.60 0.73 3.42
N ALA A 106 -12.14 0.07 2.38
CA ALA A 106 -13.20 -0.93 2.54
C ALA A 106 -12.74 -2.09 3.44
N LEU A 107 -11.51 -2.59 3.24
CA LEU A 107 -10.93 -3.64 4.07
C LEU A 107 -10.79 -3.21 5.53
N ALA A 108 -10.38 -1.97 5.78
CA ALA A 108 -10.31 -1.40 7.13
C ALA A 108 -11.71 -1.33 7.77
N LEU A 109 -12.67 -0.71 7.10
CA LEU A 109 -14.05 -0.58 7.62
C LEU A 109 -14.69 -1.93 7.94
N LEU A 110 -14.49 -2.93 7.07
CA LEU A 110 -15.03 -4.29 7.26
C LEU A 110 -14.31 -5.09 8.36
N SER A 111 -13.07 -4.75 8.69
CA SER A 111 -12.28 -5.45 9.71
C SER A 111 -12.20 -4.69 11.04
N ARG A 112 -12.96 -3.60 11.18
CA ARG A 112 -13.01 -2.78 12.39
C ARG A 112 -13.31 -3.65 13.62
N PRO A 113 -12.51 -3.57 14.69
CA PRO A 113 -12.84 -4.22 15.94
C PRO A 113 -14.21 -3.72 16.40
N GLN A 114 -15.15 -4.63 16.63
CA GLN A 114 -16.41 -4.26 17.27
C GLN A 114 -16.05 -3.74 18.67
N SER A 115 -16.36 -2.48 18.95
CA SER A 115 -16.36 -1.99 20.32
C SER A 115 -17.46 -2.74 21.05
N ASN A 116 -17.09 -3.51 22.08
CA ASN A 116 -18.05 -4.08 23.01
C ASN A 116 -18.70 -2.91 23.77
N GLU A 117 -19.71 -2.29 23.18
CA GLU A 117 -20.79 -1.67 23.96
C GLU A 117 -21.74 -2.82 24.31
N GLN A 118 -21.42 -3.47 25.43
CA GLN A 118 -22.36 -4.29 26.21
C GLN A 118 -22.65 -3.54 27.50
#